data_AF-A0A2G6CBY9-F1
#
_entry.id   AF-A0A2G6CBY9-F1
#
_cell.length_a   1.000
_cell.length_b   1.000
_cell.length_c   1.000
_cell.angle_alpha   90.00
_cell.angle_beta   90.00
_cell.angle_gamma   90.00
#
_symmetry.space_group_name_H-M   'P 1'
#
loop_
_entity.id
_entity.type
_entity.pdbx_description
1 polymer ?
#
loop_
_entity_poly.entity_id
_entity_poly.type
_entity_poly.pdbx_seq_one_letter_code
_entity_poly.pdbx_strand_id
1 'polypeptide(L)'
;MKKIITTLLLITTLIMTNSIFANYTPTAEDEKSLALLEKQIKEMSKTPKDLWDFYHQFKTLQHQFNDTKHEKVHYLLSSLSNRTYQMFKEQKKQAKNKSSFQNVKQNLVNQHLKYINTEDKELLKRCLDHYDIIDDISFANNFPTALTMATRYRESSCSFDTLPNNGDGPFQIVTKDYGTGTMNEATFIQTVEDFIKFSRKKYQRYQEKIKVNLDYTTIDLESVINHGALYNGGKKVEGIVVPYAPDYVLDRYQGKYYNKQRRGIRPFIVKFLERELGE
;
A
#
# COMPACT_ATOMS: atom_id res chain seq x y z
N MET A 1 10.50 -17.84 0.25
CA MET A 1 11.19 -18.61 -0.81
C MET A 1 10.87 -20.10 -0.80
N LYS A 2 11.17 -20.89 0.26
CA LYS A 2 10.87 -22.35 0.25
C LYS A 2 9.40 -22.70 -0.02
N LYS A 3 8.43 -22.02 0.60
CA LYS A 3 6.99 -22.24 0.35
C LYS A 3 6.56 -21.96 -1.11
N ILE A 4 7.14 -20.92 -1.69
CA ILE A 4 6.85 -20.45 -3.06
C ILE A 4 7.37 -21.46 -4.08
N ILE A 5 8.55 -22.04 -3.85
CA ILE A 5 9.14 -23.07 -4.72
C ILE A 5 8.29 -24.34 -4.72
N THR A 6 7.70 -24.74 -3.58
CA THR A 6 6.82 -25.92 -3.51
C THR A 6 5.50 -25.72 -4.25
N THR A 7 4.89 -24.53 -4.14
CA THR A 7 3.66 -24.18 -4.88
C THR A 7 3.94 -24.08 -6.39
N LEU A 8 5.07 -23.48 -6.77
CA LEU A 8 5.51 -23.46 -8.17
C LEU A 8 5.72 -24.89 -8.70
N LEU A 9 6.32 -25.78 -7.91
CA LEU A 9 6.50 -27.19 -8.26
C LEU A 9 5.15 -27.89 -8.49
N LEU A 10 4.19 -27.71 -7.58
CA LEU A 10 2.84 -28.30 -7.68
C LEU A 10 2.07 -27.79 -8.91
N ILE A 11 2.16 -26.48 -9.16
CA ILE A 11 1.58 -25.80 -10.31
C ILE A 11 2.26 -26.28 -11.61
N THR A 12 3.59 -26.39 -11.65
CA THR A 12 4.30 -26.94 -12.80
C THR A 12 3.96 -28.40 -13.05
N THR A 13 3.82 -29.25 -12.02
CA THR A 13 3.43 -30.66 -12.22
C THR A 13 1.99 -30.82 -12.72
N LEU A 14 1.06 -29.95 -12.31
CA LEU A 14 -0.32 -29.97 -12.82
C LEU A 14 -0.44 -29.36 -14.23
N ILE A 15 0.42 -28.41 -14.57
CA ILE A 15 0.39 -27.67 -15.84
C ILE A 15 1.20 -28.36 -16.95
N MET A 16 2.23 -29.13 -16.60
CA MET A 16 3.13 -29.82 -17.55
C MET A 16 2.48 -31.05 -18.22
N THR A 17 1.24 -31.40 -17.92
CA THR A 17 0.44 -32.27 -18.80
C THR A 17 -0.03 -31.45 -20.00
N ASN A 18 0.93 -31.14 -20.88
CA ASN A 18 0.81 -30.29 -22.07
C ASN A 18 -0.40 -30.67 -22.90
N SER A 19 -1.42 -29.83 -22.85
CA SER A 19 -2.54 -29.92 -23.78
C SER A 19 -2.60 -28.64 -24.58
N ILE A 20 -2.00 -28.68 -25.79
CA ILE A 20 -2.02 -27.59 -26.76
C ILE A 20 -3.41 -27.61 -27.38
N PHE A 21 -4.29 -26.71 -26.94
CA PHE A 21 -5.62 -26.54 -27.53
C PHE A 21 -5.85 -25.04 -27.78
N ALA A 22 -6.04 -24.66 -29.04
CA ALA A 22 -6.65 -23.38 -29.38
C ALA A 22 -8.16 -23.49 -29.14
N ASN A 23 -8.76 -22.46 -28.52
CA ASN A 23 -10.14 -22.43 -28.01
C ASN A 23 -10.40 -23.39 -26.83
N TYR A 24 -9.67 -23.20 -25.74
CA TYR A 24 -9.85 -23.94 -24.50
C TYR A 24 -11.21 -23.70 -23.84
N THR A 25 -11.92 -24.78 -23.51
CA THR A 25 -13.15 -24.74 -22.72
C THR A 25 -12.89 -25.35 -21.34
N PRO A 26 -13.17 -24.63 -20.23
CA PRO A 26 -13.02 -25.17 -18.88
C PRO A 26 -13.86 -26.43 -18.64
N THR A 27 -13.27 -27.38 -17.92
CA THR A 27 -13.92 -28.65 -17.55
C THR A 27 -14.24 -28.69 -16.06
N ALA A 28 -15.11 -29.62 -15.66
CA ALA A 28 -15.39 -29.86 -14.24
C ALA A 28 -14.14 -30.26 -13.43
N GLU A 29 -13.14 -30.89 -14.06
CA GLU A 29 -11.90 -31.27 -13.39
C GLU A 29 -10.98 -30.06 -13.14
N ASP A 30 -11.01 -29.06 -14.01
CA ASP A 30 -10.28 -27.81 -13.80
C ASP A 30 -10.85 -27.05 -12.60
N GLU A 31 -12.16 -27.00 -12.47
CA GLU A 31 -12.82 -26.37 -11.32
C GLU A 31 -12.48 -27.08 -10.00
N LYS A 32 -12.40 -28.42 -10.00
CA LYS A 32 -11.91 -29.17 -8.83
C LYS A 32 -10.45 -28.85 -8.51
N SER A 33 -9.60 -28.77 -9.55
CA SER A 33 -8.18 -28.42 -9.41
C SER A 33 -8.01 -27.00 -8.86
N LEU A 34 -8.78 -26.04 -9.37
CA LEU A 34 -8.81 -24.66 -8.88
C LEU A 34 -9.25 -24.60 -7.42
N ALA A 35 -10.31 -25.32 -7.03
CA ALA A 35 -10.77 -25.36 -5.65
C ALA A 35 -9.73 -25.97 -4.69
N LEU A 36 -9.03 -27.03 -5.12
CA LEU A 36 -7.95 -27.63 -4.34
C LEU A 36 -6.78 -26.66 -4.16
N LEU A 37 -6.35 -26.00 -5.24
CA LEU A 37 -5.26 -25.01 -5.20
C LEU A 37 -5.64 -23.79 -4.37
N GLU A 38 -6.88 -23.30 -4.48
CA GLU A 38 -7.41 -22.21 -3.65
C GLU A 38 -7.34 -22.56 -2.15
N LYS A 39 -7.76 -23.78 -1.79
CA LYS A 39 -7.64 -24.27 -0.40
C LYS A 39 -6.19 -24.31 0.07
N GLN A 40 -5.26 -24.80 -0.76
CA GLN A 40 -3.83 -24.81 -0.42
C GLN A 40 -3.27 -23.40 -0.25
N ILE A 41 -3.60 -22.47 -1.14
CA ILE A 41 -3.19 -21.05 -1.03
C ILE A 41 -3.68 -20.48 0.30
N LYS A 42 -4.93 -20.73 0.67
CA LYS A 42 -5.50 -20.29 1.95
C LYS A 42 -4.76 -20.87 3.15
N GLU A 43 -4.41 -22.15 3.14
CA GLU A 43 -3.66 -22.82 4.21
C GLU A 43 -2.20 -22.33 4.32
N MET A 44 -1.59 -21.99 3.18
CA MET A 44 -0.20 -21.50 3.13
C MET A 44 -0.08 -20.02 3.52
N SER A 45 -1.13 -19.24 3.28
CA SER A 45 -1.20 -17.80 3.50
C SER A 45 -1.44 -17.49 4.97
N LYS A 46 -0.41 -16.97 5.64
CA LYS A 46 -0.47 -16.61 7.06
C LYS A 46 -0.75 -15.12 7.27
N THR A 47 -0.53 -14.32 6.25
CA THR A 47 -0.66 -12.87 6.27
C THR A 47 -1.33 -12.37 4.99
N PRO A 48 -1.93 -11.16 5.00
CA PRO A 48 -2.41 -10.52 3.79
C PRO A 48 -1.34 -10.38 2.70
N LYS A 49 -0.07 -10.20 3.12
CA LYS A 49 1.07 -10.16 2.19
C LYS A 49 1.22 -11.43 1.38
N ASP A 50 1.00 -12.60 1.99
CA ASP A 50 1.16 -13.88 1.28
C ASP A 50 0.17 -13.96 0.12
N LEU A 51 -1.09 -13.56 0.33
CA LEU A 51 -2.12 -13.53 -0.73
C LEU A 51 -1.78 -12.51 -1.82
N TRP A 52 -1.32 -11.31 -1.44
CA TRP A 52 -0.87 -10.29 -2.38
C TRP A 52 0.30 -10.80 -3.25
N ASP A 53 1.29 -11.42 -2.62
CA ASP A 53 2.46 -11.98 -3.31
C ASP A 53 2.05 -13.14 -4.24
N PHE A 54 1.10 -14.01 -3.84
CA PHE A 54 0.55 -15.05 -4.72
C PHE A 54 -0.20 -14.46 -5.92
N TYR A 55 -1.05 -13.46 -5.70
CA TYR A 55 -1.78 -12.76 -6.77
C TYR A 55 -0.81 -12.23 -7.84
N HIS A 56 0.23 -11.50 -7.43
CA HIS A 56 1.22 -10.96 -8.36
C HIS A 56 2.05 -12.04 -9.06
N GLN A 57 2.36 -13.14 -8.38
CA GLN A 57 3.04 -14.28 -9.01
C GLN A 57 2.16 -14.90 -10.10
N PHE A 58 0.86 -15.10 -9.86
CA PHE A 58 -0.05 -15.61 -10.89
C PHE A 58 -0.18 -14.65 -12.06
N LYS A 59 -0.25 -13.33 -11.83
CA LYS A 59 -0.24 -12.32 -12.90
C LYS A 59 1.05 -12.34 -13.72
N THR A 60 2.20 -12.52 -13.05
CA THR A 60 3.51 -12.61 -13.73
C THR A 60 3.57 -13.86 -14.60
N LEU A 61 3.19 -15.02 -14.07
CA LEU A 61 3.11 -16.26 -14.82
C LEU A 61 2.10 -16.16 -15.97
N GLN A 62 0.93 -15.54 -15.74
CA GLN A 62 -0.08 -15.33 -16.77
C GLN A 62 0.50 -14.58 -17.97
N HIS A 63 1.30 -13.54 -17.72
CA HIS A 63 1.97 -12.80 -18.79
C HIS A 63 3.03 -13.65 -19.52
N GLN A 64 3.75 -14.50 -18.81
CA GLN A 64 4.73 -15.43 -19.42
C GLN A 64 4.09 -16.50 -20.30
N PHE A 65 2.85 -16.92 -19.98
CA PHE A 65 2.08 -17.90 -20.74
C PHE A 65 0.98 -17.27 -21.61
N ASN A 66 1.14 -16.00 -22.02
CA ASN A 66 0.14 -15.26 -22.80
C ASN A 66 0.12 -15.62 -24.30
N ASP A 67 0.58 -16.82 -24.68
CA ASP A 67 0.51 -17.30 -26.06
C ASP A 67 -0.73 -18.19 -26.27
N THR A 68 -1.16 -18.32 -27.54
CA THR A 68 -2.34 -19.11 -27.93
C THR A 68 -2.14 -20.63 -27.80
N LYS A 69 -0.95 -21.10 -27.39
CA LYS A 69 -0.65 -22.53 -27.24
C LYS A 69 -0.90 -23.01 -25.81
N HIS A 70 -1.03 -22.09 -24.84
CA HIS A 70 -1.18 -22.40 -23.42
C HIS A 70 -2.50 -21.85 -22.83
N GLU A 71 -3.59 -21.82 -23.61
CA GLU A 71 -4.87 -21.24 -23.18
C GLU A 71 -5.43 -21.85 -21.89
N LYS A 72 -5.27 -23.17 -21.69
CA LYS A 72 -5.61 -23.84 -20.41
C LYS A 72 -4.85 -23.23 -19.24
N VAL A 73 -3.54 -23.08 -19.40
CA VAL A 73 -2.65 -22.55 -18.38
C VAL A 73 -3.00 -21.10 -18.07
N HIS A 74 -3.21 -20.30 -19.10
CA HIS A 74 -3.64 -18.93 -18.99
C HIS A 74 -4.99 -18.83 -18.25
N TYR A 75 -5.97 -19.68 -18.57
CA TYR A 75 -7.24 -19.77 -17.86
C TYR A 75 -7.05 -20.09 -16.37
N LEU A 76 -6.26 -21.13 -16.04
CA LEU A 76 -6.02 -21.53 -14.65
C LEU A 76 -5.34 -20.41 -13.85
N LEU A 77 -4.30 -19.77 -14.41
CA LEU A 77 -3.58 -18.67 -13.78
C LEU A 77 -4.48 -17.44 -13.59
N SER A 78 -5.31 -17.11 -14.60
CA SER A 78 -6.28 -16.02 -14.50
C SER A 78 -7.29 -16.30 -13.38
N SER A 79 -7.86 -17.51 -13.32
CA SER A 79 -8.80 -17.93 -12.30
C SER A 79 -8.20 -17.91 -10.89
N LEU A 80 -6.98 -18.44 -10.73
CA LEU A 80 -6.26 -18.39 -9.45
C LEU A 80 -5.93 -16.96 -9.02
N SER A 81 -5.51 -16.10 -9.96
CA SER A 81 -5.23 -14.70 -9.67
C SER A 81 -6.48 -13.98 -9.16
N ASN A 82 -7.63 -14.16 -9.82
CA ASN A 82 -8.90 -13.57 -9.40
C ASN A 82 -9.35 -14.09 -8.03
N ARG A 83 -9.37 -15.42 -7.82
CA ARG A 83 -9.78 -16.01 -6.53
C ARG A 83 -8.87 -15.54 -5.38
N THR A 84 -7.56 -15.49 -5.61
CA THR A 84 -6.58 -15.02 -4.62
C THR A 84 -6.79 -13.55 -4.28
N TYR A 85 -7.04 -12.72 -5.29
CA TYR A 85 -7.33 -11.31 -5.07
C TYR A 85 -8.66 -11.10 -4.32
N GLN A 86 -9.70 -11.90 -4.61
CA GLN A 86 -10.95 -11.83 -3.83
C GLN A 86 -10.74 -12.21 -2.36
N MET A 87 -10.00 -13.29 -2.07
CA MET A 87 -9.63 -13.64 -0.68
C MET A 87 -8.90 -12.49 0.01
N PHE A 88 -7.98 -11.82 -0.69
CA PHE A 88 -7.28 -10.65 -0.19
C PHE A 88 -8.24 -9.47 0.09
N LYS A 89 -9.14 -9.15 -0.84
CA LYS A 89 -10.12 -8.06 -0.69
C LYS A 89 -11.12 -8.32 0.43
N GLU A 90 -11.52 -9.56 0.62
CA GLU A 90 -12.37 -9.97 1.75
C GLU A 90 -11.68 -9.72 3.09
N GLN A 91 -10.42 -10.14 3.24
CA GLN A 91 -9.64 -9.86 4.46
C GLN A 91 -9.49 -8.34 4.68
N LYS A 92 -9.22 -7.58 3.61
CA LYS A 92 -9.11 -6.12 3.67
C LYS A 92 -10.41 -5.47 4.16
N LYS A 93 -11.54 -5.90 3.60
CA LYS A 93 -12.88 -5.44 3.97
C LYS A 93 -13.19 -5.76 5.43
N GLN A 94 -12.87 -6.97 5.90
CA GLN A 94 -13.04 -7.35 7.30
C GLN A 94 -12.20 -6.49 8.24
N ALA A 95 -10.93 -6.23 7.89
CA ALA A 95 -10.06 -5.36 8.67
C ALA A 95 -10.60 -3.92 8.75
N LYS A 96 -11.06 -3.36 7.62
CA LYS A 96 -11.68 -2.02 7.57
C LYS A 96 -12.96 -1.93 8.39
N ASN A 97 -13.81 -2.96 8.34
CA ASN A 97 -15.12 -2.94 9.00
C ASN A 97 -15.08 -3.31 10.48
N LYS A 98 -13.90 -3.65 11.02
CA LYS A 98 -13.75 -3.96 12.44
C LYS A 98 -14.11 -2.72 13.27
N SER A 99 -15.06 -2.87 14.19
CA SER A 99 -15.56 -1.77 15.03
C SER A 99 -14.45 -1.03 15.78
N SER A 100 -13.41 -1.75 16.24
CA SER A 100 -12.26 -1.14 16.89
C SER A 100 -11.55 -0.13 15.99
N PHE A 101 -11.38 -0.44 14.71
CA PHE A 101 -10.72 0.46 13.77
C PHE A 101 -11.63 1.63 13.38
N GLN A 102 -12.93 1.38 13.17
CA GLN A 102 -13.91 2.44 12.93
C GLN A 102 -13.95 3.44 14.10
N ASN A 103 -13.89 2.97 15.34
CA ASN A 103 -13.79 3.81 16.53
C ASN A 103 -12.50 4.63 16.56
N VAL A 104 -11.35 4.03 16.20
CA VAL A 104 -10.06 4.75 16.09
C VAL A 104 -10.16 5.89 15.08
N LYS A 105 -10.69 5.61 13.88
CA LYS A 105 -10.90 6.64 12.84
C LYS A 105 -11.82 7.76 13.36
N GLN A 106 -12.98 7.41 13.90
CA GLN A 106 -13.96 8.37 14.40
C GLN A 106 -13.39 9.25 15.51
N ASN A 107 -12.64 8.66 16.45
CA ASN A 107 -12.02 9.39 17.55
C ASN A 107 -10.99 10.41 17.05
N LEU A 108 -10.12 10.02 16.10
CA LEU A 108 -9.14 10.95 15.52
C LEU A 108 -9.81 12.08 14.75
N VAL A 109 -10.85 11.77 13.97
CA VAL A 109 -11.60 12.78 13.20
C VAL A 109 -12.30 13.76 14.15
N ASN A 110 -13.05 13.28 15.13
CA ASN A 110 -13.70 14.13 16.14
C ASN A 110 -12.68 14.96 16.94
N GLN A 111 -11.56 14.31 17.27
CA GLN A 111 -10.32 14.87 17.85
C GLN A 111 -9.89 16.19 17.20
N HIS A 112 -9.69 16.09 15.88
CA HIS A 112 -8.76 16.99 15.19
C HIS A 112 -9.36 17.73 14.00
N LEU A 113 -10.50 17.28 13.46
CA LEU A 113 -11.10 17.86 12.27
C LEU A 113 -11.41 19.36 12.42
N LYS A 114 -11.91 19.77 13.59
CA LYS A 114 -12.25 21.17 13.89
C LYS A 114 -11.05 22.13 13.86
N TYR A 115 -9.83 21.61 13.91
CA TYR A 115 -8.59 22.39 13.84
C TYR A 115 -7.97 22.39 12.44
N ILE A 116 -8.62 21.76 11.46
CA ILE A 116 -8.12 21.58 10.10
C ILE A 116 -8.96 22.45 9.16
N ASN A 117 -8.34 23.52 8.66
CA ASN A 117 -8.96 24.46 7.74
C ASN A 117 -8.66 24.02 6.30
N THR A 118 -9.62 23.47 5.54
CA THR A 118 -9.32 22.91 4.19
C THR A 118 -10.42 23.17 3.15
N GLU A 119 -10.07 23.98 2.16
CA GLU A 119 -10.86 24.25 0.94
C GLU A 119 -10.38 23.45 -0.29
N ASP A 120 -9.34 22.62 -0.20
CA ASP A 120 -8.72 21.96 -1.36
C ASP A 120 -9.37 20.62 -1.76
N LYS A 121 -10.65 20.66 -2.16
CA LYS A 121 -11.39 19.46 -2.64
C LYS A 121 -10.76 18.83 -3.89
N GLU A 122 -10.29 19.65 -4.83
CA GLU A 122 -9.68 19.19 -6.09
C GLU A 122 -8.34 18.45 -5.88
N LEU A 123 -7.57 18.88 -4.87
CA LEU A 123 -6.29 18.26 -4.54
C LEU A 123 -6.48 16.91 -3.86
N LEU A 124 -7.50 16.79 -3.00
CA LEU A 124 -7.91 15.50 -2.44
C LEU A 124 -8.36 14.54 -3.55
N LYS A 125 -9.13 15.02 -4.53
CA LYS A 125 -9.59 14.23 -5.67
C LYS A 125 -8.40 13.63 -6.45
N ARG A 126 -7.40 14.43 -6.81
CA ARG A 126 -6.19 13.94 -7.51
C ARG A 126 -5.44 12.86 -6.72
N CYS A 127 -5.41 12.98 -5.39
CA CYS A 127 -4.78 11.97 -4.57
C CYS A 127 -5.52 10.63 -4.63
N LEU A 128 -6.83 10.62 -4.92
CA LEU A 128 -7.67 9.42 -4.91
C LEU A 128 -7.61 8.59 -6.19
N ASP A 129 -7.09 9.12 -7.31
CA ASP A 129 -7.08 8.42 -8.62
C ASP A 129 -6.37 7.05 -8.58
N HIS A 130 -5.52 6.79 -7.57
CA HIS A 130 -4.87 5.50 -7.33
C HIS A 130 -4.99 5.01 -5.87
N TYR A 131 -6.06 5.44 -5.19
CA TYR A 131 -6.27 5.08 -3.79
C TYR A 131 -6.33 3.57 -3.60
N ASP A 132 -7.05 2.83 -4.44
CA ASP A 132 -7.20 1.38 -4.28
C ASP A 132 -5.88 0.63 -4.35
N ILE A 133 -4.99 1.01 -5.27
CA ILE A 133 -3.65 0.42 -5.38
C ILE A 133 -2.83 0.72 -4.11
N ILE A 134 -2.83 1.98 -3.64
CA ILE A 134 -2.12 2.35 -2.42
C ILE A 134 -2.69 1.60 -1.21
N ASP A 135 -4.01 1.48 -1.11
CA ASP A 135 -4.70 0.81 -0.02
C ASP A 135 -4.44 -0.70 -0.02
N ASP A 136 -4.43 -1.34 -1.19
CA ASP A 136 -4.06 -2.75 -1.33
C ASP A 136 -2.59 -2.97 -0.91
N ILE A 137 -1.64 -2.17 -1.40
CA ILE A 137 -0.22 -2.30 -0.99
C ILE A 137 -0.05 -2.02 0.51
N SER A 138 -0.74 -1.02 1.05
CA SER A 138 -0.71 -0.67 2.47
C SER A 138 -1.27 -1.80 3.33
N PHE A 139 -2.40 -2.40 2.93
CA PHE A 139 -2.97 -3.57 3.62
C PHE A 139 -2.04 -4.77 3.57
N ALA A 140 -1.52 -5.12 2.39
CA ALA A 140 -0.58 -6.21 2.22
C ALA A 140 0.64 -6.05 3.13
N ASN A 141 1.15 -4.83 3.29
CA ASN A 141 2.31 -4.53 4.11
C ASN A 141 1.97 -4.06 5.54
N ASN A 142 0.72 -4.24 5.98
CA ASN A 142 0.21 -3.86 7.30
C ASN A 142 0.59 -2.42 7.72
N PHE A 143 0.40 -1.45 6.84
CA PHE A 143 0.80 -0.05 7.02
C PHE A 143 -0.40 0.89 6.84
N PRO A 144 -0.50 2.05 7.52
CA PRO A 144 -1.68 2.90 7.40
C PRO A 144 -1.80 3.55 6.02
N THR A 145 -2.88 3.27 5.30
CA THR A 145 -3.17 3.87 3.97
C THR A 145 -3.18 5.39 4.04
N ALA A 146 -3.87 5.97 5.04
CA ALA A 146 -3.95 7.43 5.22
C ALA A 146 -2.56 8.08 5.36
N LEU A 147 -1.60 7.42 6.00
CA LEU A 147 -0.24 7.93 6.15
C LEU A 147 0.53 7.88 4.82
N THR A 148 0.42 6.79 4.07
CA THR A 148 1.02 6.68 2.73
C THR A 148 0.50 7.79 1.82
N MET A 149 -0.82 8.01 1.81
CA MET A 149 -1.47 9.04 1.02
C MET A 149 -1.03 10.45 1.43
N ALA A 150 -1.00 10.74 2.73
CA ALA A 150 -0.58 12.03 3.25
C ALA A 150 0.90 12.34 2.96
N THR A 151 1.77 11.31 3.00
CA THR A 151 3.19 11.47 2.68
C THR A 151 3.39 11.72 1.19
N ARG A 152 2.72 10.94 0.32
CA ARG A 152 2.75 11.17 -1.13
C ARG A 152 2.25 12.58 -1.48
N TYR A 153 1.16 13.02 -0.86
CA TYR A 153 0.68 14.39 -1.00
C TYR A 153 1.76 15.41 -0.64
N ARG A 154 2.40 15.20 0.52
CA ARG A 154 3.41 16.13 1.03
C ARG A 154 4.60 16.25 0.07
N GLU A 155 5.07 15.13 -0.44
CA GLU A 155 6.29 15.04 -1.26
C GLU A 155 6.05 15.42 -2.72
N SER A 156 4.94 15.00 -3.33
CA SER A 156 4.72 15.14 -4.78
C SER A 156 3.35 15.71 -5.17
N SER A 157 2.56 16.23 -4.21
CA SER A 157 1.18 16.67 -4.46
C SER A 157 0.33 15.61 -5.18
N CYS A 158 0.62 14.33 -4.90
CA CYS A 158 -0.01 13.17 -5.54
C CYS A 158 0.09 13.13 -7.07
N SER A 159 1.16 13.68 -7.66
CA SER A 159 1.43 13.48 -9.09
C SER A 159 1.54 11.98 -9.41
N PHE A 160 0.90 11.56 -10.50
CA PHE A 160 1.08 10.22 -11.07
C PHE A 160 1.79 10.29 -12.41
N ASP A 161 1.46 11.26 -13.27
CA ASP A 161 1.90 11.25 -14.66
C ASP A 161 3.41 11.45 -14.83
N THR A 162 4.09 12.02 -13.83
CA THR A 162 5.50 12.37 -13.92
C THR A 162 6.29 12.00 -12.67
N LEU A 163 7.39 11.29 -12.88
CA LEU A 163 8.47 11.13 -11.93
C LEU A 163 9.22 12.46 -11.78
N PRO A 164 9.55 12.85 -10.54
CA PRO A 164 10.39 14.02 -10.27
C PRO A 164 11.75 13.94 -10.99
N ASN A 165 12.25 15.08 -11.46
CA ASN A 165 13.51 15.17 -12.22
C ASN A 165 14.75 14.75 -11.42
N ASN A 166 14.66 14.66 -10.09
CA ASN A 166 15.74 14.18 -9.23
C ASN A 166 15.82 12.65 -9.13
N GLY A 167 14.90 11.89 -9.73
CA GLY A 167 14.91 10.42 -9.70
C GLY A 167 14.37 9.80 -8.41
N ASP A 168 14.16 10.59 -7.34
CA ASP A 168 13.79 10.09 -6.01
C ASP A 168 12.32 9.60 -5.89
N GLY A 169 11.55 9.71 -6.97
CA GLY A 169 10.17 9.24 -7.05
C GLY A 169 9.16 10.08 -6.23
N PRO A 170 7.87 9.68 -6.21
CA PRO A 170 6.78 10.47 -5.62
C PRO A 170 6.83 10.58 -4.09
N PHE A 171 7.70 9.80 -3.43
CA PHE A 171 7.96 9.83 -2.00
C PHE A 171 9.32 10.47 -1.63
N GLN A 172 10.13 10.89 -2.62
CA GLN A 172 11.42 11.56 -2.40
C GLN A 172 12.41 10.73 -1.55
N ILE A 173 12.59 9.46 -1.92
CA ILE A 173 13.52 8.54 -1.24
C ILE A 173 14.89 8.60 -1.91
N VAL A 174 15.77 9.48 -1.41
CA VAL A 174 17.10 9.79 -1.97
C VAL A 174 18.07 8.61 -2.10
N THR A 175 17.75 7.45 -1.51
CA THR A 175 18.57 6.23 -1.61
C THR A 175 18.15 5.31 -2.76
N LYS A 176 17.20 5.75 -3.59
CA LYS A 176 16.62 5.00 -4.70
C LYS A 176 16.49 5.92 -5.90
N ASP A 177 16.83 5.41 -7.07
CA ASP A 177 16.58 6.06 -8.35
C ASP A 177 15.47 5.29 -9.08
N TYR A 178 14.34 5.95 -9.31
CA TYR A 178 13.21 5.43 -10.05
C TYR A 178 13.18 5.93 -11.50
N GLY A 179 14.19 6.71 -11.91
CA GLY A 179 14.26 7.39 -13.20
C GLY A 179 13.45 8.70 -13.24
N THR A 180 13.35 9.27 -14.43
CA THR A 180 12.64 10.53 -14.71
C THR A 180 11.63 10.33 -15.84
N GLY A 181 10.62 11.22 -15.95
CA GLY A 181 9.64 11.17 -17.04
C GLY A 181 8.34 10.47 -16.64
N THR A 182 7.70 9.74 -17.55
CA THR A 182 6.38 9.14 -17.29
C THR A 182 6.47 7.97 -16.32
N MET A 183 5.62 7.98 -15.28
CA MET A 183 5.48 6.84 -14.37
C MET A 183 4.45 5.86 -14.93
N ASN A 184 4.78 4.57 -14.93
CA ASN A 184 3.81 3.51 -15.17
C ASN A 184 3.36 2.87 -13.85
N GLU A 185 2.33 2.03 -13.89
CA GLU A 185 1.78 1.38 -12.71
C GLU A 185 2.80 0.51 -11.95
N ALA A 186 3.68 -0.21 -12.66
CA ALA A 186 4.69 -1.05 -12.03
C ALA A 186 5.70 -0.23 -11.22
N THR A 187 6.19 0.87 -11.79
CA THR A 187 7.05 1.83 -11.08
C THR A 187 6.31 2.45 -9.90
N PHE A 188 5.04 2.82 -10.08
CA PHE A 188 4.23 3.37 -9.01
C PHE A 188 4.08 2.40 -7.83
N ILE A 189 3.70 1.14 -8.08
CA ILE A 189 3.62 0.07 -7.07
C ILE A 189 4.95 -0.03 -6.32
N GLN A 190 6.07 -0.08 -7.05
CA GLN A 190 7.40 -0.18 -6.47
C GLN A 190 7.74 1.01 -5.55
N THR A 191 7.38 2.23 -5.94
CA THR A 191 7.64 3.43 -5.10
C THR A 191 6.86 3.39 -3.79
N VAL A 192 5.63 2.86 -3.79
CA VAL A 192 4.80 2.70 -2.58
C VAL A 192 5.40 1.62 -1.67
N GLU A 193 5.78 0.48 -2.23
CA GLU A 193 6.41 -0.61 -1.47
C GLU A 193 7.75 -0.18 -0.85
N ASP A 194 8.59 0.50 -1.62
CA ASP A 194 9.86 1.03 -1.14
C ASP A 194 9.67 2.10 -0.06
N PHE A 195 8.65 2.96 -0.17
CA PHE A 195 8.28 3.90 0.89
C PHE A 195 7.92 3.20 2.21
N ILE A 196 7.07 2.18 2.16
CA ILE A 196 6.67 1.43 3.36
C ILE A 196 7.89 0.74 3.97
N LYS A 197 8.71 0.09 3.14
CA LYS A 197 9.95 -0.58 3.56
C LYS A 197 10.94 0.41 4.18
N PHE A 198 11.12 1.57 3.57
CA PHE A 198 11.99 2.64 4.06
C PHE A 198 11.50 3.15 5.42
N SER A 199 10.21 3.44 5.54
CA SER A 199 9.59 3.89 6.78
C SER A 199 9.76 2.89 7.92
N ARG A 200 9.45 1.60 7.67
CA ARG A 200 9.64 0.53 8.66
C ARG A 200 11.10 0.38 9.09
N LYS A 201 12.04 0.44 8.14
CA LYS A 201 13.48 0.41 8.47
C LYS A 201 13.90 1.58 9.35
N LYS A 202 13.37 2.79 9.10
CA LYS A 202 13.60 3.93 9.98
C LYS A 202 13.04 3.67 11.38
N TYR A 203 11.81 3.16 11.51
CA TYR A 203 11.23 2.87 12.83
C TYR A 203 12.07 1.86 13.60
N GLN A 204 12.48 0.76 12.95
CA GLN A 204 13.33 -0.27 13.56
C GLN A 204 14.66 0.30 14.05
N ARG A 205 15.30 1.18 13.26
CA ARG A 205 16.57 1.82 13.66
C ARG A 205 16.45 2.69 14.91
N TYR A 206 15.27 3.24 15.17
CA TYR A 206 15.03 4.19 16.27
C TYR A 206 14.09 3.65 17.35
N GLN A 207 13.69 2.38 17.30
CA GLN A 207 12.65 1.79 18.16
C GLN A 207 12.94 1.90 19.66
N GLU A 208 14.21 1.84 20.07
CA GLU A 208 14.65 1.98 21.46
C GLU A 208 14.46 3.41 21.99
N LYS A 209 14.37 4.39 21.09
CA LYS A 209 14.33 5.82 21.39
C LYS A 209 12.96 6.43 21.13
N ILE A 210 12.24 5.89 20.15
CA ILE A 210 10.97 6.41 19.66
C ILE A 210 10.08 5.22 19.34
N LYS A 211 8.93 5.13 20.00
CA LYS A 211 7.91 4.14 19.64
C LYS A 211 7.06 4.70 18.50
N VAL A 212 6.89 3.89 17.47
CA VAL A 212 6.00 4.16 16.34
C VAL A 212 5.08 2.96 16.20
N ASN A 213 3.83 3.11 16.64
CA ASN A 213 2.82 2.06 16.59
C ASN A 213 1.84 2.33 15.46
N LEU A 214 2.29 2.03 14.24
CA LEU A 214 1.50 2.21 13.03
C LEU A 214 1.32 0.88 12.34
N ASP A 215 0.06 0.52 12.12
CA ASP A 215 -0.32 -0.61 11.29
C ASP A 215 -1.53 -0.24 10.42
N TYR A 216 -2.04 -1.18 9.62
CA TYR A 216 -3.13 -0.88 8.71
C TYR A 216 -4.42 -0.41 9.43
N THR A 217 -4.66 -0.89 10.66
CA THR A 217 -5.83 -0.60 11.49
C THR A 217 -5.53 0.20 12.76
N THR A 218 -4.26 0.48 13.04
CA THR A 218 -3.80 1.22 14.21
C THR A 218 -3.09 2.47 13.73
N ILE A 219 -3.68 3.61 14.04
CA ILE A 219 -3.12 4.92 13.77
C ILE A 219 -3.36 5.81 14.99
N ASP A 220 -2.30 6.44 15.46
CA ASP A 220 -2.36 7.45 16.52
C ASP A 220 -1.50 8.65 16.13
N LEU A 221 -1.83 9.83 16.65
CA LEU A 221 -1.15 11.05 16.23
C LEU A 221 0.29 11.15 16.71
N GLU A 222 0.63 10.57 17.85
CA GLU A 222 2.00 10.60 18.36
C GLU A 222 2.91 9.81 17.41
N SER A 223 2.49 8.60 17.02
CA SER A 223 3.19 7.77 16.04
C SER A 223 3.25 8.43 14.66
N VAL A 224 2.22 9.17 14.24
CA VAL A 224 2.26 9.98 13.00
C VAL A 224 3.29 11.10 13.10
N ILE A 225 3.37 11.79 14.23
CA ILE A 225 4.36 12.85 14.46
C ILE A 225 5.77 12.27 14.44
N ASN A 226 5.97 11.16 15.15
CA ASN A 226 7.22 10.42 15.18
C ASN A 226 7.64 9.92 13.79
N HIS A 227 6.69 9.39 13.00
CA HIS A 227 6.93 9.06 11.59
C HIS A 227 7.45 10.27 10.83
N GLY A 228 6.71 11.38 10.86
CA GLY A 228 7.07 12.57 10.09
C GLY A 228 8.42 13.16 10.52
N ALA A 229 8.75 13.07 11.80
CA ALA A 229 10.04 13.48 12.32
C ALA A 229 11.17 12.56 11.83
N LEU A 230 10.98 11.25 11.85
CA LEU A 230 11.95 10.30 11.32
C LEU A 230 12.10 10.42 9.80
N TYR A 231 11.01 10.65 9.09
CA TYR A 231 10.99 10.74 7.63
C TYR A 231 11.72 12.00 7.13
N ASN A 232 11.38 13.17 7.69
CA ASN A 232 11.93 14.48 7.32
C ASN A 232 13.27 14.83 8.02
N GLY A 233 13.85 13.91 8.80
CA GLY A 233 15.18 14.06 9.40
C GLY A 233 15.21 14.89 10.68
N GLY A 234 14.55 14.41 11.75
CA GLY A 234 14.36 15.13 13.01
C GLY A 234 15.63 15.52 13.77
N LYS A 235 15.52 16.57 14.60
CA LYS A 235 16.51 16.93 15.63
C LYS A 235 16.05 16.33 16.96
N LYS A 236 16.98 15.74 17.72
CA LYS A 236 16.69 15.26 19.07
C LYS A 236 16.65 16.47 20.02
N VAL A 237 15.55 16.65 20.75
CA VAL A 237 15.44 17.60 21.86
C VAL A 237 14.98 16.82 23.08
N GLU A 238 15.87 16.61 24.05
CA GLU A 238 15.53 16.06 25.38
C GLU A 238 14.70 14.76 25.38
N GLY A 239 14.96 13.85 24.43
CA GLY A 239 14.24 12.56 24.35
C GLY A 239 12.97 12.58 23.51
N ILE A 240 12.52 13.76 23.08
CA ILE A 240 11.45 13.93 22.09
C ILE A 240 12.09 14.16 20.72
N VAL A 241 11.61 13.45 19.70
CA VAL A 241 12.05 13.67 18.32
C VAL A 241 11.03 14.55 17.61
N VAL A 242 11.41 15.81 17.45
CA VAL A 242 10.61 16.77 16.71
C VAL A 242 11.04 16.76 15.24
N PRO A 243 10.10 16.93 14.30
CA PRO A 243 10.46 17.08 12.89
C PRO A 243 11.39 18.28 12.71
N TYR A 244 12.40 18.14 11.85
CA TYR A 244 13.31 19.24 11.53
C TYR A 244 12.55 20.45 10.95
N ALA A 245 11.53 20.15 10.14
CA ALA A 245 10.53 21.11 9.71
C ALA A 245 9.18 20.73 10.36
N PRO A 246 8.80 21.28 11.54
CA PRO A 246 7.54 20.94 12.22
C PRO A 246 6.29 21.12 11.35
N ASP A 247 6.34 22.08 10.43
CA ASP A 247 5.33 22.37 9.41
C ASP A 247 5.16 21.23 8.37
N TYR A 248 6.19 20.40 8.15
CA TYR A 248 6.07 19.18 7.35
C TYR A 248 5.03 18.22 7.92
N VAL A 249 4.88 18.19 9.25
CA VAL A 249 3.99 17.27 9.96
C VAL A 249 2.71 17.95 10.40
N LEU A 250 2.81 19.08 11.10
CA LEU A 250 1.71 19.61 11.89
C LEU A 250 0.78 20.55 11.11
N ASP A 251 1.27 21.11 10.01
CA ASP A 251 0.68 22.26 9.30
C ASP A 251 0.52 23.48 10.21
N ARG A 252 1.15 24.60 9.84
CA ARG A 252 1.02 25.92 10.51
C ARG A 252 0.89 25.84 12.05
N TYR A 253 1.93 25.35 12.72
CA TYR A 253 2.04 25.56 14.17
C TYR A 253 2.09 27.07 14.44
N GLN A 254 1.31 27.55 15.40
CA GLN A 254 1.03 28.96 15.65
C GLN A 254 2.26 29.88 15.51
N GLY A 255 2.08 30.95 14.71
CA GLY A 255 2.96 32.11 14.68
C GLY A 255 4.34 31.91 14.02
N LYS A 256 4.38 31.92 12.67
CA LYS A 256 5.47 32.48 11.79
C LYS A 256 5.52 31.90 10.37
N TYR A 257 4.71 30.90 10.02
CA TYR A 257 4.87 30.16 8.75
C TYR A 257 3.72 30.37 7.74
N TYR A 258 3.34 31.61 7.47
CA TYR A 258 2.12 31.95 6.70
C TYR A 258 2.23 31.78 5.17
N ASN A 259 3.39 31.41 4.60
CA ASN A 259 3.62 31.47 3.14
C ASN A 259 4.02 30.13 2.45
N LYS A 260 3.64 28.95 2.98
CA LYS A 260 3.98 27.66 2.33
C LYS A 260 2.83 27.08 1.48
N GLN A 261 3.18 26.56 0.30
CA GLN A 261 2.28 26.04 -0.74
C GLN A 261 1.61 24.69 -0.43
N ARG A 262 2.13 23.89 0.52
CA ARG A 262 1.63 22.52 0.80
C ARG A 262 1.41 22.30 2.29
N ARG A 263 0.30 21.61 2.63
CA ARG A 263 -0.09 21.25 4.00
C ARG A 263 0.85 20.20 4.60
N GLY A 264 0.83 20.08 5.92
CA GLY A 264 1.53 19.01 6.65
C GLY A 264 0.82 17.65 6.58
N ILE A 265 1.52 16.58 6.96
CA ILE A 265 1.02 15.20 6.94
C ILE A 265 -0.23 15.01 7.83
N ARG A 266 -0.20 15.54 9.06
CA ARG A 266 -1.26 15.34 10.07
C ARG A 266 -2.66 15.76 9.58
N PRO A 267 -2.89 17.00 9.11
CA PRO A 267 -4.24 17.38 8.66
C PRO A 267 -4.72 16.54 7.48
N PHE A 268 -3.81 16.13 6.59
CA PHE A 268 -4.16 15.27 5.46
C PHE A 268 -4.59 13.87 5.89
N ILE A 269 -3.94 13.27 6.88
CA ILE A 269 -4.36 12.00 7.46
C ILE A 269 -5.80 12.10 7.99
N VAL A 270 -6.09 13.11 8.82
CA VAL A 270 -7.42 13.26 9.41
C VAL A 270 -8.49 13.44 8.33
N LYS A 271 -8.18 14.16 7.25
CA LYS A 271 -9.08 14.32 6.09
C LYS A 271 -9.30 13.02 5.32
N PHE A 272 -8.26 12.21 5.14
CA PHE A 272 -8.42 10.88 4.54
C PHE A 272 -9.29 9.97 5.41
N LEU A 273 -9.08 9.99 6.73
CA LEU A 273 -9.90 9.20 7.65
C LEU A 273 -11.36 9.67 7.70
N GLU A 274 -11.62 10.99 7.61
CA GLU A 274 -12.97 11.55 7.48
C GLU A 274 -13.67 11.00 6.24
N ARG A 275 -12.99 11.00 5.09
CA ARG A 275 -13.51 10.41 3.85
C ARG A 275 -13.78 8.92 4.01
N GLU A 276 -12.86 8.16 4.59
CA GLU A 276 -13.02 6.72 4.83
C GLU A 276 -14.12 6.36 5.86
N LEU A 277 -14.66 7.33 6.59
CA LEU A 277 -15.83 7.15 7.47
C LEU A 277 -17.16 7.44 6.74
N GLY A 278 -17.11 8.21 5.65
CA GLY A 278 -18.29 8.55 4.84
C GLY A 278 -18.60 7.57 3.71
N GLU A 279 -17.77 6.53 3.55
CA GLU A 279 -17.97 5.41 2.60
C GLU A 279 -18.45 4.14 3.30
#